data_AF-A0A9P7KB38-F1
#
_entry.id   AF-A0A9P7KB38-F1
#
_cell.length_a   1.000
_cell.length_b   1.000
_cell.length_c   1.000
_cell.angle_alpha   90.00
_cell.angle_beta   90.00
_cell.angle_gamma   90.00
#
_symmetry.space_group_name_H-M   'P 1'
#
loop_
_entity.id
_entity.type
_entity.pdbx_description
1 polymer ?
#
loop_
_entity_poly.entity_id
_entity_poly.type
_entity_poly.pdbx_seq_one_letter_code
_entity_poly.pdbx_strand_id
1 'polypeptide(L)'
;MLSLRLGALIALACTVAAIEQPVDTTSQALPKLPANLSPEWAIAYAKALAALPKLSLDDKVTLATGVQWTKGPCVGNIKAIPSIKFPGLCLQDSPLGVRLADNVSAFTAAINVAATFNRTLFRQNGAAMGAEFRGKGANVVLGPMIKTDYPAGTFTALLRQEETGKVSEATHTSLAKGRSRSSKESNLRVFKVC
;
A
#
# COMPACT_ATOMS: atom_id res chain seq x y z
N MET A 1 28.66 -64.81 -47.56
CA MET A 1 29.60 -65.00 -46.43
C MET A 1 29.79 -63.65 -45.77
N LEU A 2 29.49 -63.54 -44.46
CA LEU A 2 29.96 -62.56 -43.45
C LEU A 2 30.06 -61.06 -43.86
N SER A 3 29.60 -60.07 -43.11
CA SER A 3 29.43 -59.96 -41.67
C SER A 3 28.62 -58.69 -41.35
N LEU A 4 28.01 -58.73 -40.18
CA LEU A 4 27.03 -57.85 -39.56
C LEU A 4 27.70 -56.65 -38.83
N ARG A 5 26.88 -55.65 -38.44
CA ARG A 5 27.08 -54.57 -37.40
C ARG A 5 27.66 -53.25 -37.92
N LEU A 6 27.28 -52.03 -37.51
CA LEU A 6 26.45 -51.48 -36.42
C LEU A 6 26.23 -49.99 -36.85
N GLY A 7 25.04 -49.44 -37.02
CA GLY A 7 24.23 -48.88 -35.93
C GLY A 7 24.94 -47.75 -35.17
N ALA A 8 24.83 -46.49 -35.63
CA ALA A 8 25.15 -45.30 -34.83
C ALA A 8 24.01 -44.28 -34.92
N LEU A 9 22.94 -44.58 -34.17
CA LEU A 9 21.95 -43.60 -33.73
C LEU A 9 22.64 -42.68 -32.70
N ILE A 10 22.85 -41.42 -33.06
CA ILE A 10 23.22 -40.39 -32.09
C ILE A 10 21.92 -39.98 -31.38
N ALA A 11 21.62 -40.68 -30.29
CA ALA A 11 20.60 -40.28 -29.34
C ALA A 11 21.27 -39.62 -28.12
N LEU A 12 20.72 -38.47 -27.75
CA LEU A 12 20.46 -38.04 -26.38
C LEU A 12 21.67 -37.76 -25.46
N ALA A 13 21.92 -36.48 -25.19
CA ALA A 13 21.74 -35.90 -23.85
C ALA A 13 22.05 -34.39 -23.90
N CYS A 14 21.01 -33.56 -24.00
CA CYS A 14 21.11 -32.18 -23.52
C CYS A 14 21.01 -32.27 -22.00
N THR A 15 22.15 -32.27 -21.32
CA THR A 15 22.18 -32.17 -19.86
C THR A 15 21.72 -30.76 -19.49
N VAL A 16 20.45 -30.65 -19.12
CA VAL A 16 19.97 -29.52 -18.33
C VAL A 16 20.68 -29.63 -16.99
N ALA A 17 21.75 -28.86 -16.81
CA ALA A 17 22.26 -28.58 -15.48
C ALA A 17 21.16 -27.78 -14.76
N ALA A 18 20.35 -28.48 -13.96
CA ALA A 18 19.53 -27.84 -12.97
C ALA A 18 20.49 -27.06 -12.06
N ILE A 19 20.39 -25.74 -12.07
CA ILE A 19 21.03 -24.91 -11.06
C ILE A 19 20.23 -25.13 -9.78
N GLU A 20 20.56 -26.19 -9.04
CA GLU A 20 20.21 -26.27 -7.63
C GLU A 20 21.04 -25.18 -6.93
N GLN A 21 20.41 -24.02 -6.74
CA GLN A 21 20.92 -23.03 -5.80
C GLN A 21 20.99 -23.74 -4.44
N PRO A 22 22.14 -23.79 -3.75
CA PRO A 22 22.18 -24.27 -2.39
C PRO A 22 21.26 -23.36 -1.56
N VAL A 23 20.12 -23.90 -1.11
CA VAL A 23 19.37 -23.27 -0.04
C VAL A 23 20.24 -23.43 1.20
N ASP A 24 21.01 -22.38 1.47
CA ASP A 24 21.79 -22.24 2.69
C ASP A 24 20.83 -22.39 3.86
N THR A 25 20.83 -23.58 4.46
CA THR A 25 20.00 -23.92 5.62
C THR A 25 20.70 -23.42 6.88
N THR A 26 21.25 -22.20 6.82
CA THR A 26 21.78 -21.51 7.97
C THR A 26 20.58 -21.12 8.80
N SER A 27 20.38 -21.86 9.89
CA SER A 27 19.44 -21.58 10.97
C SER A 27 19.19 -20.08 11.09
N GLN A 28 18.09 -19.60 10.54
CA GLN A 28 17.71 -18.20 10.68
C GLN A 28 17.30 -18.01 12.13
N ALA A 29 18.27 -17.57 12.95
CA ALA A 29 17.99 -17.11 14.30
C ALA A 29 16.85 -16.09 14.22
N LEU A 30 15.84 -16.25 15.09
CA LEU A 30 14.73 -15.30 15.19
C LEU A 30 15.28 -13.87 15.23
N PRO A 31 14.71 -12.93 14.45
CA PRO A 31 15.20 -11.56 14.43
C PRO A 31 15.14 -10.98 15.84
N LYS A 32 16.32 -10.62 16.37
CA LYS A 32 16.44 -9.91 17.66
C LYS A 32 15.58 -8.65 17.62
N LEU A 33 14.99 -8.30 18.76
CA LEU A 33 14.20 -7.07 18.93
C LEU A 33 15.00 -5.88 18.38
N PRO A 34 14.44 -5.02 17.51
CA PRO A 34 15.15 -3.83 17.07
C PRO A 34 15.49 -2.96 18.29
N ALA A 35 16.72 -2.44 18.34
CA ALA A 35 17.27 -1.74 19.51
C ALA A 35 16.44 -0.54 19.97
N ASN A 36 15.56 -0.02 19.11
CA ASN A 36 14.79 1.19 19.31
C ASN A 36 13.27 0.91 19.30
N LEU A 37 12.83 -0.31 19.62
CA LEU A 37 11.41 -0.64 19.64
C LEU A 37 10.70 0.17 20.74
N SER A 38 9.71 0.98 20.36
CA SER A 38 8.94 1.72 21.36
C SER A 38 8.11 0.76 22.23
N PRO A 39 7.87 1.08 23.51
CA PRO A 39 7.15 0.19 24.43
C PRO A 39 5.77 -0.23 23.92
N GLU A 40 5.11 0.62 23.13
CA GLU A 40 3.79 0.38 22.54
C GLU A 40 3.79 -0.82 21.57
N TRP A 41 4.93 -1.13 20.94
CA TRP A 41 5.06 -2.25 20.01
C TRP A 41 5.48 -3.57 20.66
N ALA A 42 5.89 -3.56 21.93
CA ALA A 42 6.47 -4.73 22.59
C ALA A 42 5.55 -5.97 22.53
N ILE A 43 4.26 -5.79 22.81
CA ILE A 43 3.27 -6.88 22.79
C ILE A 43 3.04 -7.39 21.36
N ALA A 44 2.94 -6.49 20.38
CA ALA A 44 2.73 -6.85 18.98
C ALA A 44 3.93 -7.64 18.44
N TYR A 45 5.15 -7.19 18.76
CA TYR A 45 6.39 -7.83 18.34
C TYR A 45 6.55 -9.22 18.98
N ALA A 46 6.22 -9.37 20.28
CA ALA A 46 6.24 -10.67 20.95
C ALA A 46 5.30 -11.69 20.28
N LYS A 47 4.09 -11.26 19.88
CA LYS A 47 3.14 -12.12 19.13
C LYS A 47 3.68 -12.49 17.75
N ALA A 48 4.33 -11.56 17.05
CA ALA A 48 4.94 -11.83 15.76
C ALA A 48 6.09 -12.85 15.87
N LEU A 49 6.99 -12.69 16.85
CA LEU A 49 8.08 -13.65 17.10
C LEU A 49 7.56 -15.05 17.44
N ALA A 50 6.44 -15.17 18.16
CA ALA A 50 5.84 -16.47 18.45
C ALA A 50 5.18 -17.13 17.22
N ALA A 51 4.81 -16.35 16.21
CA ALA A 51 4.19 -16.82 14.98
C ALA A 51 5.22 -17.18 13.89
N LEU A 52 6.31 -16.43 13.77
CA LEU A 52 7.32 -16.58 12.71
C LEU A 52 7.90 -18.01 12.56
N PRO A 53 8.22 -18.76 13.64
CA PRO A 53 8.75 -20.13 13.53
C PRO A 53 7.75 -21.15 12.99
N LYS A 54 6.45 -20.82 13.01
CA LYS A 54 5.38 -21.70 12.53
C LYS A 54 5.09 -21.53 11.04
N LEU A 55 5.70 -20.53 10.40
CA LEU A 55 5.50 -20.20 8.99
C LEU A 55 6.54 -20.90 8.12
N SER A 56 6.08 -21.57 7.07
CA SER A 56 6.96 -22.01 5.98
C SER A 56 7.50 -20.81 5.19
N LEU A 57 8.46 -21.06 4.29
CA LEU A 57 8.93 -20.02 3.37
C LEU A 57 7.79 -19.51 2.48
N ASP A 58 6.95 -20.42 1.97
CA ASP A 58 5.79 -20.08 1.14
C ASP A 58 4.75 -19.25 1.90
N ASP A 59 4.54 -19.54 3.19
CA ASP A 59 3.66 -18.74 4.05
C ASP A 59 4.21 -17.30 4.20
N LYS A 60 5.53 -17.15 4.35
CA LYS A 60 6.19 -15.82 4.42
C LYS A 60 6.05 -15.05 3.10
N VAL A 61 6.22 -15.73 1.96
CA VAL A 61 5.99 -15.12 0.64
C VAL A 61 4.53 -14.72 0.46
N THR A 62 3.60 -15.55 0.94
CA THR A 62 2.17 -15.27 0.92
C THR A 62 1.81 -14.04 1.73
N LEU A 63 2.45 -13.80 2.88
CA LEU A 63 2.27 -12.56 3.65
C LEU A 63 2.72 -11.31 2.90
N ALA A 64 3.78 -11.42 2.10
CA ALA A 64 4.35 -10.30 1.36
C ALA A 64 3.67 -10.04 0.00
N THR A 65 2.78 -10.94 -0.45
CA THR A 65 2.24 -10.93 -1.81
C THR A 65 0.72 -10.80 -1.81
N GLY A 66 0.21 -9.82 -2.57
CA GLY A 66 -1.22 -9.66 -2.77
C GLY A 66 -1.81 -10.74 -3.70
N VAL A 67 -3.07 -11.13 -3.49
CA VAL A 67 -3.75 -12.23 -4.24
C VAL A 67 -4.16 -11.85 -5.68
N GLN A 68 -3.57 -10.79 -6.27
CA GLN A 68 -3.91 -10.18 -7.57
C GLN A 68 -5.12 -9.20 -7.53
N TRP A 69 -5.21 -8.34 -8.55
CA TRP A 69 -6.29 -7.38 -8.74
C TRP A 69 -7.65 -8.08 -8.87
N THR A 70 -8.69 -7.53 -8.22
CA THR A 70 -10.08 -8.06 -8.20
C THR A 70 -10.27 -9.48 -7.66
N LYS A 71 -9.23 -10.06 -7.03
CA LYS A 71 -9.28 -11.38 -6.40
C LYS A 71 -9.46 -11.26 -4.88
N GLY A 72 -10.60 -10.71 -4.49
CA GLY A 72 -11.03 -10.55 -3.10
C GLY A 72 -12.00 -9.38 -2.93
N PRO A 73 -12.59 -9.21 -1.73
CA PRO A 73 -13.57 -8.15 -1.47
C PRO A 73 -12.95 -6.74 -1.43
N CYS A 74 -11.63 -6.64 -1.27
CA CYS A 74 -10.94 -5.37 -1.06
C CYS A 74 -10.03 -5.01 -2.25
N VAL A 75 -9.61 -3.74 -2.32
CA VAL A 75 -8.69 -3.25 -3.36
C VAL A 75 -7.37 -4.02 -3.32
N GLY A 76 -6.85 -4.31 -2.12
CA GLY A 76 -5.73 -5.22 -1.90
C GLY A 76 -6.12 -6.32 -0.93
N ASN A 77 -5.67 -7.55 -1.19
CA ASN A 77 -5.95 -8.70 -0.34
C ASN A 77 -4.67 -9.49 -0.12
N ILE A 78 -4.45 -9.95 1.11
CA ILE A 78 -3.42 -10.93 1.48
C ILE A 78 -4.15 -12.21 1.87
N LYS A 79 -3.69 -13.35 1.36
CA LYS A 79 -4.32 -14.65 1.57
C LYS A 79 -4.23 -15.10 3.04
N ALA A 80 -5.23 -15.85 3.48
CA ALA A 80 -5.22 -16.50 4.79
C ALA A 80 -4.10 -17.54 4.90
N ILE A 81 -3.55 -17.68 6.12
CA ILE A 81 -2.48 -18.63 6.44
C ILE A 81 -2.93 -19.50 7.62
N PRO A 82 -3.32 -20.76 7.36
CA PRO A 82 -3.86 -21.66 8.38
C PRO A 82 -2.87 -22.01 9.50
N SER A 83 -1.57 -22.09 9.20
CA SER A 83 -0.51 -22.50 10.14
C SER A 83 -0.45 -21.64 11.41
N ILE A 84 -0.83 -20.36 11.29
CA ILE A 84 -0.89 -19.40 12.40
C ILE A 84 -2.31 -18.87 12.66
N LYS A 85 -3.35 -19.49 12.10
CA LYS A 85 -4.75 -19.02 12.16
C LYS A 85 -4.91 -17.56 11.70
N PHE A 86 -4.13 -17.14 10.71
CA PHE A 86 -4.20 -15.79 10.16
C PHE A 86 -5.31 -15.72 9.11
N PRO A 87 -6.34 -14.87 9.30
CA PRO A 87 -7.51 -14.82 8.40
C PRO A 87 -7.22 -14.17 7.04
N GLY A 88 -6.03 -13.62 6.84
CA GLY A 88 -5.71 -12.75 5.71
C GLY A 88 -5.80 -11.28 6.11
N LEU A 89 -5.47 -10.38 5.17
CA LEU A 89 -5.66 -8.95 5.35
C LEU A 89 -6.41 -8.36 4.16
N CYS A 90 -7.44 -7.58 4.48
CA CYS A 90 -8.12 -6.69 3.58
C CYS A 90 -7.49 -5.28 3.69
N LEU A 91 -6.94 -4.79 2.58
CA LEU A 91 -6.43 -3.43 2.42
C LEU A 91 -7.43 -2.66 1.57
N GLN A 92 -8.02 -1.61 2.14
CA GLN A 92 -9.12 -0.90 1.49
C GLN A 92 -8.86 0.61 1.42
N ASP A 93 -9.18 1.18 0.26
CA ASP A 93 -9.22 2.62 0.02
C ASP A 93 -10.44 3.23 0.71
N SER A 94 -10.47 4.50 1.06
CA SER A 94 -9.63 5.62 0.66
C SER A 94 -9.34 6.58 1.83
N PRO A 95 -8.53 7.64 1.65
CA PRO A 95 -8.28 8.67 2.67
C PRO A 95 -9.51 9.48 3.12
N LEU A 96 -10.68 9.33 2.49
CA LEU A 96 -11.92 10.06 2.81
C LEU A 96 -13.14 9.16 3.02
N GLY A 97 -12.93 7.85 3.23
CA GLY A 97 -14.02 6.89 3.45
C GLY A 97 -13.85 5.60 2.63
N VAL A 98 -14.69 4.62 2.89
CA VAL A 98 -14.59 3.28 2.27
C VAL A 98 -14.98 3.34 0.79
N ARG A 99 -14.07 2.90 -0.07
CA ARG A 99 -14.24 2.90 -1.53
C ARG A 99 -14.93 1.61 -1.99
N LEU A 100 -15.75 1.72 -3.05
CA LEU A 100 -16.41 0.59 -3.72
C LEU A 100 -17.30 -0.26 -2.79
N ALA A 101 -17.95 0.38 -1.81
CA ALA A 101 -18.89 -0.26 -0.90
C ALA A 101 -20.20 0.54 -0.85
N ASP A 102 -21.27 -0.12 -0.43
CA ASP A 102 -22.60 0.44 -0.21
C ASP A 102 -22.79 0.81 1.26
N ASN A 103 -23.76 1.68 1.58
CA ASN A 103 -24.04 2.10 2.96
C ASN A 103 -22.77 2.58 3.71
N VAL A 104 -22.07 3.53 3.09
CA VAL A 104 -20.80 4.12 3.54
C VAL A 104 -20.91 5.63 3.52
N SER A 105 -20.13 6.30 4.36
CA SER A 105 -20.09 7.75 4.43
C SER A 105 -18.93 8.29 3.58
N ALA A 106 -19.18 9.41 2.92
CA ALA A 106 -18.11 10.22 2.33
C ALA A 106 -17.69 11.28 3.36
N PHE A 107 -16.50 11.12 3.93
CA PHE A 107 -15.96 12.04 4.93
C PHE A 107 -15.32 13.28 4.28
N THR A 108 -15.11 14.30 5.11
CA THR A 108 -14.43 15.52 4.71
C THR A 108 -13.02 15.23 4.22
N ALA A 109 -12.65 15.79 3.06
CA ALA A 109 -11.31 15.66 2.52
C ALA A 109 -10.26 16.21 3.50
N ALA A 110 -9.07 15.58 3.53
CA ALA A 110 -8.02 15.91 4.49
C ALA A 110 -7.62 17.41 4.47
N ILE A 111 -7.68 18.08 3.31
CA ILE A 111 -7.39 19.52 3.19
C ILE A 111 -8.39 20.39 3.94
N ASN A 112 -9.68 20.02 3.93
CA ASN A 112 -10.72 20.76 4.65
C ASN A 112 -10.61 20.53 6.16
N VAL A 113 -10.24 19.32 6.59
CA VAL A 113 -9.92 19.04 8.00
C VAL A 113 -8.68 19.82 8.44
N ALA A 114 -7.69 19.97 7.55
CA ALA A 114 -6.50 20.77 7.82
C ALA A 114 -6.78 22.26 7.93
N ALA A 115 -7.67 22.80 7.11
CA ALA A 115 -8.10 24.19 7.17
C ALA A 115 -8.76 24.57 8.51
N THR A 116 -9.20 23.61 9.33
CA THR A 116 -9.76 23.92 10.65
C THR A 116 -8.71 24.13 11.73
N PHE A 117 -7.45 23.74 11.49
CA PHE A 117 -6.34 23.73 12.48
C PHE A 117 -6.70 23.09 13.84
N ASN A 118 -7.71 22.22 13.87
CA ASN A 118 -8.28 21.70 15.12
C ASN A 118 -7.95 20.22 15.28
N ARG A 119 -6.97 19.91 16.13
CA ARG A 119 -6.50 18.53 16.40
C ARG A 119 -7.62 17.60 16.87
N THR A 120 -8.62 18.12 17.56
CA THR A 120 -9.78 17.33 18.01
C THR A 120 -10.62 16.89 16.81
N LEU A 121 -10.89 17.79 15.86
CA LEU A 121 -11.62 17.45 14.62
C LEU A 121 -10.85 16.44 13.77
N PHE A 122 -9.52 16.55 13.69
CA PHE A 122 -8.67 15.54 13.04
C PHE A 122 -8.87 14.15 13.65
N ARG A 123 -8.81 14.05 14.98
CA ARG A 123 -8.96 12.78 15.69
C ARG A 123 -10.36 12.20 15.55
N GLN A 124 -11.39 13.04 15.62
CA GLN A 124 -12.78 12.63 15.45
C GLN A 124 -13.05 12.12 14.03
N ASN A 125 -12.59 12.84 13.01
CA ASN A 125 -12.72 12.43 11.62
C ASN A 125 -12.02 11.07 11.37
N GLY A 126 -10.79 10.91 11.87
CA GLY A 126 -10.05 9.65 11.77
C GLY A 126 -10.72 8.49 12.51
N ALA A 127 -11.25 8.74 13.71
CA ALA A 127 -11.95 7.73 14.49
C ALA A 127 -13.25 7.26 13.82
N ALA A 128 -14.02 8.20 13.25
CA ALA A 128 -15.25 7.90 12.54
C ALA A 128 -14.96 7.08 11.26
N MET A 129 -13.95 7.47 10.48
CA MET A 129 -13.50 6.67 9.33
C MET A 129 -13.07 5.27 9.77
N GLY A 130 -12.21 5.15 10.78
CA GLY A 130 -11.73 3.86 11.28
C GLY A 130 -12.85 2.93 11.75
N ALA A 131 -13.90 3.48 12.37
CA ALA A 131 -15.08 2.73 12.76
C ALA A 131 -15.82 2.15 11.55
N GLU A 132 -15.96 2.92 10.48
CA GLU A 132 -16.62 2.47 9.25
C GLU A 132 -15.81 1.39 8.51
N PHE A 133 -14.50 1.59 8.35
CA PHE A 133 -13.60 0.58 7.80
C PHE A 133 -13.63 -0.73 8.60
N ARG A 134 -13.59 -0.62 9.93
CA ARG A 134 -13.70 -1.79 10.82
C ARG A 134 -15.05 -2.47 10.67
N GLY A 135 -16.14 -1.71 10.56
CA GLY A 135 -17.49 -2.22 10.34
C GLY A 135 -17.63 -2.98 9.02
N LYS A 136 -16.90 -2.56 7.98
CA LYS A 136 -16.81 -3.26 6.68
C LYS A 136 -15.80 -4.40 6.64
N GLY A 137 -15.08 -4.66 7.74
CA GLY A 137 -14.11 -5.75 7.83
C GLY A 137 -12.73 -5.46 7.23
N ALA A 138 -12.41 -4.19 6.94
CA ALA A 138 -11.08 -3.82 6.49
C ALA A 138 -10.07 -3.87 7.64
N ASN A 139 -8.90 -4.46 7.40
CA ASN A 139 -7.83 -4.57 8.39
C ASN A 139 -6.87 -3.39 8.30
N VAL A 140 -6.65 -2.90 7.08
CA VAL A 140 -5.72 -1.80 6.80
C VAL A 140 -6.42 -0.77 5.93
N VAL A 141 -6.36 0.48 6.38
CA VAL A 141 -6.85 1.63 5.61
C VAL A 141 -5.70 2.19 4.79
N LEU A 142 -5.92 2.39 3.49
CA LEU A 142 -4.95 3.03 2.60
C LEU A 142 -5.03 4.56 2.73
N GLY A 143 -4.58 5.06 3.88
CA GLY A 143 -4.55 6.48 4.22
C GLY A 143 -3.94 6.72 5.61
N PRO A 144 -3.79 7.98 6.05
CA PRO A 144 -4.10 9.22 5.34
C PRO A 144 -3.10 9.54 4.23
N MET A 145 -3.42 10.52 3.38
CA MET A 145 -2.46 11.02 2.40
C MET A 145 -1.54 12.06 3.04
N ILE A 146 -0.24 11.84 2.99
CA ILE A 146 0.78 12.84 3.33
C ILE A 146 1.82 12.79 2.22
N LYS A 147 1.92 13.88 1.44
CA LYS A 147 3.00 14.06 0.48
C LYS A 147 3.86 15.23 0.94
N THR A 148 5.08 14.91 1.39
CA THR A 148 6.06 15.88 1.89
C THR A 148 6.92 16.50 0.79
N ASP A 149 6.83 15.99 -0.45
CA ASP A 149 7.73 16.35 -1.54
C ASP A 149 7.32 17.61 -2.31
N TYR A 150 6.51 18.45 -1.69
CA TYR A 150 6.58 19.86 -2.05
C TYR A 150 7.88 20.38 -1.42
N PRO A 151 8.78 21.02 -2.20
CA PRO A 151 10.00 21.60 -1.64
C PRO A 151 9.61 22.38 -0.38
N ALA A 152 10.26 22.07 0.75
CA ALA A 152 9.94 22.55 2.08
C ALA A 152 9.63 24.06 2.02
N GLY A 153 8.36 24.41 1.93
CA GLY A 153 8.00 25.73 1.42
C GLY A 153 6.59 25.86 0.86
N THR A 154 5.97 24.86 0.23
CA THR A 154 4.63 25.07 -0.38
C THR A 154 3.47 24.92 0.61
N PHE A 155 3.51 23.92 1.52
CA PHE A 155 2.50 23.83 2.59
C PHE A 155 2.73 24.95 3.63
N THR A 156 3.99 25.24 3.96
CA THR A 156 4.34 26.41 4.79
C THR A 156 4.00 27.74 4.11
N ALA A 157 4.03 27.84 2.78
CA ALA A 157 3.58 29.03 2.07
C ALA A 157 2.06 29.20 2.22
N LEU A 158 1.26 28.15 2.05
CA LEU A 158 -0.20 28.25 2.24
C LEU A 158 -0.57 28.68 3.67
N LEU A 159 0.11 28.13 4.69
CA LEU A 159 -0.13 28.53 6.09
C LEU A 159 0.47 29.91 6.43
N ARG A 160 1.51 30.36 5.72
CA ARG A 160 2.11 31.71 5.89
C ARG A 160 1.38 32.81 5.10
N GLN A 161 0.58 32.46 4.08
CA GLN A 161 -0.24 33.46 3.37
C GLN A 161 -1.35 34.03 4.26
N GLU A 162 -1.80 33.30 5.28
CA GLU A 162 -2.86 33.75 6.18
C GLU A 162 -2.37 34.84 7.17
N GLU A 163 -1.10 34.81 7.58
CA GLU A 163 -0.53 35.85 8.45
C GLU A 163 -0.21 37.17 7.73
N THR A 164 -0.14 37.17 6.40
CA THR A 164 0.31 38.34 5.62
C THR A 164 -0.76 38.99 4.74
N GLY A 165 -2.00 38.46 4.76
CA GLY A 165 -3.14 39.07 4.08
C GLY A 165 -3.00 39.21 2.55
N LYS A 166 -2.08 38.46 1.92
CA LYS A 166 -1.84 38.54 0.48
C LYS A 166 -2.31 37.26 -0.23
N VAL A 167 -3.45 37.35 -0.90
CA VAL A 167 -3.92 36.31 -1.80
C VAL A 167 -3.07 36.33 -3.08
N SER A 168 -2.10 35.43 -3.22
CA SER A 168 -1.43 35.19 -4.51
C SER A 168 -2.13 34.05 -5.24
N GLU A 169 -2.66 34.38 -6.43
CA GLU A 169 -3.32 33.50 -7.38
C GLU A 169 -2.43 32.30 -7.75
N ALA A 170 -2.77 31.10 -7.26
CA ALA A 170 -2.08 29.88 -7.64
C ALA A 170 -2.67 29.37 -8.96
N THR A 171 -2.02 29.75 -10.08
CA THR A 171 -2.35 29.22 -11.41
C THR A 171 -2.12 27.70 -11.42
N HIS A 172 -3.21 26.98 -11.65
CA HIS A 172 -3.31 25.52 -11.65
C HIS A 172 -2.65 24.94 -12.91
N THR A 173 -1.31 24.85 -12.96
CA THR A 173 -0.62 24.18 -14.08
C THR A 173 -0.66 22.67 -13.87
N SER A 174 -1.75 22.05 -14.32
CA SER A 174 -1.88 20.61 -14.51
C SER A 174 -0.72 20.11 -15.40
N LEU A 175 0.16 19.29 -14.83
CA LEU A 175 1.21 18.59 -15.55
C LEU A 175 0.60 17.38 -16.28
N ALA A 176 -0.24 17.65 -17.28
CA ALA A 176 -0.70 16.67 -18.26
C ALA A 176 0.40 16.49 -19.31
N LYS A 177 1.36 15.60 -19.07
CA LYS A 177 2.26 15.12 -20.13
C LYS A 177 1.56 14.01 -20.91
N GLY A 178 0.66 14.40 -21.80
CA GLY A 178 -0.13 13.52 -22.66
C GLY A 178 -0.51 14.18 -23.98
N ARG A 179 0.40 14.08 -24.96
CA ARG A 179 0.21 14.05 -26.42
C ARG A 179 -1.10 14.67 -27.03
N SER A 180 -0.94 15.89 -27.54
CA SER A 180 -1.47 16.46 -28.79
C SER A 180 -2.98 16.77 -29.00
N ARG A 181 -3.17 18.01 -29.49
CA ARG A 181 -4.24 18.57 -30.34
C ARG A 181 -5.49 19.17 -29.67
N SER A 182 -5.49 20.52 -29.71
CA SER A 182 -6.53 21.39 -30.30
C SER A 182 -7.96 21.29 -29.78
N SER A 183 -8.39 22.34 -29.08
CA SER A 183 -9.51 23.24 -29.46
C SER A 183 -10.34 23.68 -28.25
N LYS A 184 -10.41 25.01 -28.10
CA LYS A 184 -11.50 25.78 -27.46
C LYS A 184 -11.59 25.80 -25.93
N GLU A 185 -10.90 26.81 -25.42
CA GLU A 185 -11.31 27.77 -24.40
C GLU A 185 -12.83 27.98 -24.28
N SER A 186 -13.37 27.70 -23.09
CA SER A 186 -14.66 28.22 -22.63
C SER A 186 -14.65 28.42 -21.12
N ASN A 187 -14.53 29.69 -20.75
CA ASN A 187 -14.90 30.35 -19.49
C ASN A 187 -15.51 29.46 -18.39
N LEU A 188 -14.79 29.30 -17.28
CA LEU A 188 -15.42 29.10 -15.98
C LEU A 188 -14.77 30.03 -14.95
N ARG A 189 -15.41 31.18 -14.73
CA ARG A 189 -15.12 32.05 -13.59
C ARG A 189 -15.57 31.32 -12.33
N VAL A 190 -14.64 30.72 -11.60
CA VAL A 190 -14.94 30.18 -10.28
C VAL A 190 -14.94 31.32 -9.29
N PHE A 191 -16.10 31.51 -8.67
CA PHE A 191 -16.37 32.46 -7.61
C PHE A 191 -15.36 32.30 -6.47
N LYS A 192 -14.76 33.43 -6.11
CA LYS A 192 -13.99 33.60 -4.88
C LYS A 192 -14.99 33.65 -3.72
N VAL A 193 -15.03 32.59 -2.92
CA VAL A 193 -15.63 32.63 -1.59
C VAL A 193 -14.46 32.72 -0.61
N CYS A 194 -14.58 33.67 0.32
CA CYS A 194 -13.63 34.21 1.28
C CYS A 194 -12.50 33.28 1.73
#